data_AF-A0A9W6LA41-F1
#
_entry.id   AF-A0A9W6LA41-F1
#
_cell.length_a   1.000
_cell.length_b   1.000
_cell.length_c   1.000
_cell.angle_alpha   90.00
_cell.angle_beta   90.00
_cell.angle_gamma   90.00
#
_symmetry.space_group_name_H-M   'P 1'
#
loop_
_entity.id
_entity.type
_entity.pdbx_description
1 polymer ?
#
loop_
_entity_poly.entity_id
_entity_poly.type
_entity_poly.pdbx_seq_one_letter_code
_entity_poly.pdbx_strand_id
1 'polypeptide(L)'
;MDLDFIDRLHTTRRQMKEVLAEIGFYEKDRYFVHPDTNFFLEFPSGPLAVGNEPVAVVEELRLDTGILRLLSPTDCIKDRLAAFYHWNDRQCLQQAVWVALERHVDWDEI
;
A
#
# COMPACT_ATOMS: atom_id res chain seq x y z
N MET A 1 -4.21 11.96 -1.72
CA MET A 1 -3.51 10.73 -2.11
C MET A 1 -3.74 9.75 -0.98
N ASP A 2 -4.05 8.52 -1.30
CA ASP A 2 -4.30 7.45 -0.36
C ASP A 2 -3.03 6.66 -0.04
N LEU A 3 -3.03 6.04 1.13
CA LEU A 3 -2.07 5.04 1.57
C LEU A 3 -2.84 3.78 1.89
N ASP A 4 -2.65 2.75 1.08
CA ASP A 4 -3.31 1.46 1.23
C ASP A 4 -2.51 0.53 2.14
N PHE A 5 -3.19 -0.01 3.15
CA PHE A 5 -2.62 -0.98 4.07
C PHE A 5 -3.48 -2.24 4.08
N ILE A 6 -2.86 -3.39 3.83
CA ILE A 6 -3.53 -4.68 3.99
C ILE A 6 -3.28 -5.20 5.41
N ASP A 7 -4.35 -5.32 6.18
CA ASP A 7 -4.29 -5.95 7.50
C ASP A 7 -4.13 -7.47 7.36
N ARG A 8 -3.05 -7.98 7.95
CA ARG A 8 -2.75 -9.43 8.00
C ARG A 8 -3.13 -10.07 9.33
N LEU A 9 -3.60 -9.29 10.32
CA LEU A 9 -3.78 -9.73 11.70
C LEU A 9 -5.25 -9.97 12.07
N HIS A 10 -6.17 -9.94 11.10
CA HIS A 10 -7.62 -10.03 11.33
C HIS A 10 -8.12 -8.99 12.34
N THR A 11 -7.51 -7.81 12.31
CA THR A 11 -7.85 -6.65 13.12
C THR A 11 -9.25 -6.19 12.76
N THR A 12 -10.12 -6.06 13.77
CA THR A 12 -11.45 -5.51 13.53
C THR A 12 -11.37 -4.02 13.24
N ARG A 13 -12.32 -3.50 12.45
CA ARG A 13 -12.39 -2.06 12.16
C ARG A 13 -12.51 -1.20 13.43
N ARG A 14 -13.16 -1.72 14.48
CA ARG A 14 -13.21 -1.08 15.81
C ARG A 14 -11.82 -0.91 16.42
N GLN A 15 -11.00 -1.97 16.40
CA GLN A 15 -9.64 -1.91 16.92
C GLN A 15 -8.76 -0.95 16.10
N MET A 16 -8.90 -0.96 14.77
CA MET A 16 -8.18 0.01 13.92
C MET A 16 -8.53 1.45 14.30
N LYS A 17 -9.82 1.73 14.48
CA LYS A 17 -10.29 3.06 14.90
C LYS A 17 -9.72 3.49 16.25
N GLU A 18 -9.69 2.58 17.23
CA GLU A 18 -9.13 2.85 18.55
C GLU A 18 -7.65 3.20 18.46
N VAL A 19 -6.84 2.39 17.77
CA VAL A 19 -5.39 2.61 17.64
C VAL A 19 -5.05 3.84 16.80
N LEU A 20 -5.76 4.05 15.68
CA LEU A 20 -5.52 5.21 14.82
C LEU A 20 -5.92 6.54 15.48
N ALA A 21 -6.90 6.53 16.39
CA ALA A 21 -7.25 7.70 17.18
C ALA A 21 -6.12 8.15 18.11
N GLU A 22 -5.28 7.23 18.59
CA GLU A 22 -4.11 7.56 19.44
C GLU A 22 -3.09 8.43 18.71
N ILE A 23 -3.04 8.34 17.38
CA ILE A 23 -2.16 9.15 16.51
C ILE A 23 -2.94 10.22 15.73
N GLY A 24 -4.15 10.56 16.17
CA GLY A 24 -4.93 11.70 15.65
C GLY A 24 -5.76 11.43 14.39
N PHE A 25 -5.76 10.19 13.88
CA PHE A 25 -6.60 9.82 12.74
C PHE A 25 -8.04 9.53 13.19
N TYR A 26 -9.01 9.90 12.37
CA TYR A 26 -10.42 9.57 12.61
C TYR A 26 -11.08 9.01 11.36
N GLU A 27 -12.09 8.18 11.57
CA GLU A 27 -12.82 7.51 10.50
C GLU A 27 -13.72 8.48 9.74
N LYS A 28 -13.63 8.45 8.40
CA LYS A 28 -14.49 9.17 7.48
C LYS A 28 -14.84 8.25 6.30
N ASP A 29 -16.07 7.76 6.29
CA ASP A 29 -16.55 6.73 5.37
C ASP A 29 -15.65 5.46 5.43
N ARG A 30 -15.07 5.03 4.30
CA ARG A 30 -14.14 3.89 4.26
C ARG A 30 -12.71 4.25 4.68
N TYR A 31 -12.40 5.54 4.83
CA TYR A 31 -11.05 6.05 5.04
C TYR A 31 -10.79 6.42 6.50
N PHE A 32 -9.51 6.56 6.85
CA PHE A 32 -9.07 7.30 8.03
C PHE A 32 -8.32 8.56 7.59
N VAL A 33 -8.65 9.69 8.21
CA VAL A 33 -8.12 11.01 7.83
C VAL A 33 -7.53 11.71 9.05
N HIS A 34 -6.59 12.62 8.82
CA HIS A 34 -5.95 13.42 9.86
C HIS A 34 -5.81 14.88 9.38
N PRO A 35 -6.09 15.89 10.22
CA PRO A 35 -6.11 17.30 9.79
C PRO A 35 -4.75 17.82 9.31
N ASP A 36 -3.66 17.32 9.90
CA ASP A 36 -2.29 17.79 9.58
C ASP A 36 -1.65 17.09 8.36
N THR A 37 -2.39 16.27 7.61
CA THR A 37 -1.86 15.59 6.42
C THR A 37 -2.90 15.46 5.30
N ASN A 38 -2.42 15.49 4.06
CA ASN A 38 -3.23 15.28 2.87
C ASN A 38 -3.37 13.78 2.49
N PHE A 39 -2.79 12.90 3.30
CA PHE A 39 -2.87 11.46 3.12
C PHE A 39 -4.06 10.86 3.87
N PHE A 40 -4.84 10.04 3.19
CA PHE A 40 -5.91 9.24 3.79
C PHE A 40 -5.45 7.79 3.86
N LEU A 41 -5.80 7.07 4.92
CA LEU A 41 -5.49 5.65 5.03
C LEU A 41 -6.70 4.84 4.58
N GLU A 42 -6.48 3.87 3.70
CA GLU A 42 -7.47 2.85 3.35
C GLU A 42 -6.96 1.48 3.82
N PHE A 43 -7.89 0.64 4.30
CA PHE A 43 -7.61 -0.73 4.72
C PHE A 43 -8.48 -1.71 3.93
N PRO A 44 -8.13 -2.00 2.66
CA PRO A 44 -8.89 -2.92 1.83
C PRO A 44 -9.02 -4.30 2.47
N SER A 45 -10.16 -4.95 2.23
CA SER A 45 -10.41 -6.30 2.71
C SER A 45 -9.78 -7.32 1.76
N GLY A 46 -9.04 -8.28 2.29
CA GLY A 46 -8.49 -9.38 1.52
C GLY A 46 -7.11 -9.80 2.03
N PRO A 47 -6.63 -10.99 1.64
CA PRO A 47 -5.23 -11.32 1.87
C PRO A 47 -4.35 -10.38 1.03
N LEU A 48 -3.11 -10.16 1.49
CA LEU A 48 -2.13 -9.39 0.74
C LEU A 48 -1.84 -10.08 -0.62
N ALA A 49 -2.23 -9.44 -1.71
CA ALA A 49 -2.14 -9.96 -3.06
C ALA A 49 -1.94 -8.81 -4.07
N VAL A 50 -1.31 -9.12 -5.21
CA VAL A 50 -1.25 -8.26 -6.39
C VAL A 50 -2.03 -8.96 -7.51
N GLY A 51 -3.11 -8.34 -7.97
CA GLY A 51 -4.06 -9.00 -8.86
C GLY A 51 -4.66 -10.26 -8.21
N ASN A 52 -4.38 -11.43 -8.80
CA ASN A 52 -4.82 -12.74 -8.27
C ASN A 52 -3.67 -13.52 -7.59
N GLU A 53 -2.48 -12.93 -7.47
CA GLU A 53 -1.30 -13.59 -6.95
C GLU A 53 -1.04 -13.17 -5.49
N PRO A 54 -0.93 -14.12 -4.55
CA PRO A 54 -0.57 -13.80 -3.18
C PRO A 54 0.87 -13.29 -3.10
N VAL A 55 1.10 -12.24 -2.31
CA VAL A 55 2.45 -11.69 -2.14
C VAL A 55 3.28 -12.64 -1.28
N ALA A 56 4.34 -13.18 -1.86
CA ALA A 56 5.22 -14.13 -1.19
C ALA A 56 6.26 -13.42 -0.29
N VAL A 57 6.77 -12.27 -0.73
CA VAL A 57 7.85 -11.54 -0.06
C VAL A 57 7.44 -10.10 0.20
N VAL A 58 7.65 -9.65 1.42
CA VAL A 58 7.52 -8.24 1.80
C VAL A 58 8.89 -7.68 2.15
N GLU A 59 9.16 -6.44 1.74
CA GLU A 59 10.34 -5.71 2.17
C GLU A 59 10.07 -4.98 3.49
N GLU A 60 11.12 -4.78 4.29
CA GLU A 60 11.05 -4.01 5.53
C GLU A 60 11.93 -2.77 5.43
N LEU A 61 11.32 -1.61 5.68
CA LEU A 61 12.03 -0.36 5.89
C LEU A 61 12.05 -0.04 7.39
N ARG A 62 13.24 0.09 7.96
CA ARG A 62 13.43 0.46 9.36
C ARG A 62 13.54 1.97 9.46
N LEU A 63 12.63 2.56 10.22
CA LEU A 63 12.54 3.99 10.51
C LEU A 63 12.68 4.20 12.01
N ASP A 64 13.02 5.42 12.43
CA ASP A 64 13.05 5.79 13.85
C ASP A 64 11.67 5.65 14.52
N THR A 65 10.60 5.72 13.71
CA THR A 65 9.21 5.56 14.13
C THR A 65 8.72 4.12 14.12
N GLY A 66 9.52 3.17 13.63
CA GLY A 66 9.16 1.74 13.58
C GLY A 66 9.51 1.05 12.27
N ILE A 67 8.90 -0.12 12.05
CA ILE A 67 9.13 -0.93 10.85
C ILE A 67 7.95 -0.75 9.90
N LEU A 68 8.23 -0.31 8.67
CA LEU A 68 7.25 -0.26 7.59
C LEU A 68 7.46 -1.48 6.69
N ARG A 69 6.39 -2.27 6.52
CA ARG A 69 6.37 -3.42 5.60
C ARG A 69 5.75 -3.01 4.28
N LEU A 70 6.43 -3.30 3.19
CA LEU A 70 6.08 -2.86 1.84
C LEU A 70 6.03 -4.06 0.88
N LEU A 71 5.32 -3.89 -0.23
CA LEU A 71 5.48 -4.78 -1.38
C LEU A 71 6.93 -4.75 -1.87
N SER A 72 7.39 -5.87 -2.44
CA SER A 72 8.65 -5.88 -3.18
C SER A 72 8.59 -4.86 -4.34
N PRO A 73 9.73 -4.34 -4.82
CA PRO A 73 9.76 -3.49 -6.00
C PRO A 73 9.08 -4.13 -7.22
N THR A 74 9.29 -5.44 -7.43
CA THR A 74 8.64 -6.22 -8.50
C THR A 74 7.12 -6.22 -8.35
N ASP A 75 6.60 -6.58 -7.17
CA ASP A 75 5.15 -6.62 -6.90
C ASP A 75 4.51 -5.22 -6.96
N CYS A 76 5.24 -4.20 -6.49
CA CYS A 76 4.82 -2.80 -6.61
C CYS A 76 4.68 -2.39 -8.09
N ILE A 77 5.63 -2.79 -8.94
CA ILE A 77 5.56 -2.51 -10.38
C ILE A 77 4.42 -3.28 -11.03
N LYS A 78 4.24 -4.57 -10.72
CA LYS A 78 3.12 -5.39 -11.22
C LYS A 78 1.77 -4.72 -10.94
N ASP A 79 1.55 -4.29 -9.70
CA ASP A 79 0.30 -3.64 -9.27
C ASP A 79 0.06 -2.32 -10.03
N ARG A 80 1.09 -1.49 -10.14
CA ARG A 80 1.02 -0.20 -10.85
C ARG A 80 0.81 -0.39 -12.36
N LEU A 81 1.46 -1.38 -12.97
CA LEU A 81 1.24 -1.70 -14.38
C LEU A 81 -0.16 -2.25 -14.62
N ALA A 82 -0.67 -3.12 -13.75
CA ALA A 82 -2.05 -3.59 -13.82
C ALA A 82 -3.03 -2.42 -13.80
N ALA A 83 -2.84 -1.46 -12.89
CA ALA A 83 -3.66 -0.26 -12.84
C ALA A 83 -3.61 0.57 -14.14
N PHE A 84 -2.41 0.71 -14.72
CA PHE A 84 -2.27 1.37 -16.02
C PHE A 84 -2.97 0.61 -17.15
N TYR A 85 -2.82 -0.71 -17.26
CA TYR A 85 -3.43 -1.49 -18.33
C TYR A 85 -4.97 -1.55 -18.22
N HIS A 86 -5.50 -1.65 -17.00
CA HIS A 86 -6.94 -1.77 -16.78
C HIS A 86 -7.68 -0.42 -16.84
N TRP A 87 -7.05 0.66 -16.38
CA TRP A 87 -7.72 1.96 -16.22
C TRP A 87 -7.05 3.11 -16.98
N ASN A 88 -6.00 2.83 -17.78
CA ASN A 88 -5.18 3.84 -18.46
C ASN A 88 -4.59 4.88 -17.48
N ASP A 89 -4.31 4.45 -16.24
CA ASP A 89 -3.75 5.29 -15.18
C ASP A 89 -2.28 5.62 -15.46
N ARG A 90 -2.06 6.77 -16.08
CA ARG A 90 -0.73 7.29 -16.42
C ARG A 90 0.13 7.60 -15.20
N GLN A 91 -0.48 7.89 -14.05
CA GLN A 91 0.27 8.14 -12.82
C GLN A 91 0.90 6.84 -12.32
N CYS A 92 0.14 5.75 -12.32
CA CYS A 92 0.66 4.44 -11.95
C CYS A 92 1.81 4.00 -12.87
N LEU A 93 1.70 4.20 -14.19
CA LEU A 93 2.81 3.93 -15.11
C LEU A 93 4.07 4.72 -14.75
N GLN A 94 3.93 6.02 -14.46
CA GLN A 94 5.07 6.87 -14.11
C GLN A 94 5.76 6.39 -12.83
N GLN A 95 4.98 5.96 -11.83
CA GLN A 95 5.50 5.45 -10.57
C GLN A 95 6.20 4.10 -10.75
N ALA A 96 5.66 3.21 -11.59
CA ALA A 96 6.32 1.96 -11.96
C ALA A 96 7.72 2.21 -12.55
N VAL A 97 7.86 3.21 -13.44
CA VAL A 97 9.17 3.61 -13.99
C VAL A 97 10.10 4.14 -12.91
N TRP A 98 9.61 4.97 -11.98
CA TRP A 98 10.45 5.48 -10.88
C TRP A 98 10.96 4.37 -9.99
N VAL A 99 10.12 3.40 -9.62
CA VAL A 99 10.55 2.25 -8.83
C VAL A 99 11.59 1.42 -9.59
N ALA A 100 11.37 1.18 -10.89
CA ALA A 100 12.28 0.40 -11.72
C ALA A 100 13.66 1.05 -11.92
N LEU A 101 13.73 2.38 -11.87
CA LEU A 101 15.00 3.12 -11.98
C LEU A 101 15.81 3.11 -10.68
N GLU A 102 15.14 3.06 -9.52
CA GLU A 102 15.78 3.20 -8.21
C GLU A 102 16.02 1.87 -7.50
N ARG A 103 15.27 0.82 -7.85
CA ARG A 103 15.29 -0.48 -7.15
C ARG A 103 15.57 -1.63 -8.10
N HIS A 104 16.09 -2.72 -7.54
CA HIS A 104 16.24 -3.97 -8.29
C HIS A 104 14.86 -4.56 -8.58
N VAL A 105 14.66 -4.99 -9.83
CA VAL A 105 13.42 -5.57 -10.33
C VAL A 105 13.74 -6.90 -10.98
N ASP A 106 12.94 -7.90 -10.65
CA ASP A 106 12.94 -9.16 -11.39
C ASP A 106 12.05 -9.02 -12.63
N TRP A 107 12.67 -8.90 -13.80
CA TRP A 107 11.95 -8.73 -15.06
C TRP A 107 11.38 -10.03 -15.61
N ASP A 108 11.82 -11.20 -15.13
CA ASP A 108 11.25 -12.49 -15.55
C ASP A 108 9.89 -12.74 -14.88
N GLU A 109 9.58 -11.98 -13.83
CA GLU A 109 8.31 -12.03 -13.12
C GLU A 109 7.25 -11.02 -13.60
N ILE A 110 7.59 -10.03 -14.43
CA ILE A 110 6.68 -8.97 -14.90
C ILE A 110 6.02 -9.32 -16.24
#